data_AF-A0A0G1QWN6-F1
#
_entry.id   AF-A0A0G1QWN6-F1
#
_cell.length_a   1.000
_cell.length_b   1.000
_cell.length_c   1.000
_cell.angle_alpha   90.00
_cell.angle_beta   90.00
_cell.angle_gamma   90.00
#
_symmetry.space_group_name_H-M   'P 1'
#
loop_
_entity.id
_entity.type
_entity.pdbx_description
1 polymer ?
#
loop_
_entity_poly.entity_id
_entity_poly.type
_entity_poly.pdbx_seq_one_letter_code
_entity_poly.pdbx_strand_id
1 'polypeptide(L)'
;MVAVLIMLATVILANFLRGLVGASARSGGLESANFLGAITWWAIIVFGVSGALLQLGIATALVQAFITAVFAMFALAGGIAFGMGGKEYAAHLLKKFRDQVEHR
;
A
#
# COMPACT_ATOMS: atom_id res chain seq x y z
N MET A 1 2.64 29.48 2.32
CA MET A 1 2.29 29.44 0.89
C MET A 1 2.48 28.04 0.30
N VAL A 2 3.62 27.39 0.49
CA VAL A 2 3.90 26.04 -0.06
C VAL A 2 2.82 25.00 0.30
N ALA A 3 2.34 24.95 1.54
CA ALA A 3 1.29 24.00 1.95
C ALA A 3 -0.05 24.17 1.21
N VAL A 4 -0.43 25.41 0.89
CA VAL A 4 -1.67 25.69 0.13
C VAL A 4 -1.54 25.19 -1.31
N LEU A 5 -0.36 25.38 -1.91
CA LEU A 5 -0.05 24.85 -3.24
C LEU A 5 -0.06 23.32 -3.25
N ILE A 6 0.48 22.68 -2.21
CA ILE A 6 0.42 21.22 -2.04
C ILE A 6 -1.04 20.78 -1.99
N MET A 7 -1.87 21.39 -1.15
CA MET A 7 -3.29 21.03 -1.04
C MET A 7 -4.05 21.19 -2.36
N LEU A 8 -3.84 22.30 -3.07
CA LEU A 8 -4.44 22.54 -4.38
C LEU A 8 -4.00 21.47 -5.40
N ALA A 9 -2.70 21.21 -5.48
CA ALA A 9 -2.15 20.18 -6.36
C ALA A 9 -2.71 18.79 -6.00
N THR A 10 -2.81 18.47 -4.71
CA THR A 10 -3.39 17.21 -4.22
C THR A 10 -4.82 17.04 -4.70
N VAL A 11 -5.69 18.04 -4.53
CA VAL A 11 -7.10 17.91 -4.93
C VAL A 11 -7.24 17.76 -6.44
N ILE A 12 -6.48 18.52 -7.23
CA ILE A 12 -6.49 18.42 -8.69
C ILE A 12 -6.01 17.03 -9.12
N LEU A 13 -4.87 16.59 -8.60
CA LEU A 13 -4.27 15.31 -8.95
C LEU A 13 -5.14 14.13 -8.48
N ALA A 14 -5.76 14.22 -7.31
CA ALA A 14 -6.65 13.20 -6.78
C ALA A 14 -7.87 12.98 -7.69
N ASN A 15 -8.50 14.06 -8.14
CA ASN A 15 -9.66 13.95 -9.03
C ASN A 15 -9.26 13.48 -10.43
N PHE A 16 -8.16 14.00 -10.97
CA PHE A 16 -7.65 13.57 -12.27
C PHE A 16 -7.29 12.08 -12.28
N LEU A 17 -6.49 11.63 -11.32
CA LEU A 17 -6.04 10.24 -11.24
C LEU A 17 -7.18 9.28 -10.87
N ARG A 18 -8.16 9.70 -10.07
CA ARG A 18 -9.39 8.92 -9.83
C ARG A 18 -10.11 8.61 -11.14
N GLY A 19 -10.28 9.62 -11.99
CA GLY A 19 -10.93 9.47 -13.30
C GLY A 19 -10.11 8.61 -14.25
N LEU A 20 -8.80 8.85 -14.32
CA LEU A 20 -7.87 8.08 -15.16
C LEU A 20 -7.88 6.59 -14.77
N VAL A 21 -7.64 6.27 -13.49
CA VAL A 21 -7.61 4.89 -13.00
C VAL A 21 -8.97 4.22 -13.17
N GLY A 22 -10.06 4.92 -12.87
CA GLY A 22 -11.41 4.41 -13.08
C GLY A 22 -11.69 4.09 -14.56
N ALA A 23 -11.29 4.97 -15.48
CA ALA A 23 -11.45 4.75 -16.90
C ALA A 23 -10.59 3.59 -17.41
N SER A 24 -9.31 3.54 -17.00
CA SER A 24 -8.39 2.45 -17.36
C SER A 24 -8.89 1.09 -16.86
N ALA A 25 -9.36 1.02 -15.61
CA ALA A 25 -9.90 -0.22 -15.04
C ALA A 25 -11.19 -0.68 -15.76
N ARG A 26 -12.09 0.26 -16.13
CA ARG A 26 -13.28 -0.08 -16.93
C ARG A 26 -12.92 -0.59 -18.32
N SER A 27 -11.96 0.05 -18.99
CA SER A 27 -11.50 -0.42 -20.30
C SER A 27 -10.83 -1.79 -20.25
N GLY A 28 -10.25 -2.15 -19.10
CA GLY A 28 -9.70 -3.48 -18.83
C GLY A 28 -10.73 -4.52 -18.40
N GLY A 29 -12.03 -4.20 -18.39
CA GLY A 29 -13.10 -5.12 -18.01
C GLY A 29 -13.23 -5.39 -16.50
N LEU A 30 -12.59 -4.59 -15.64
CA LEU A 30 -12.72 -4.73 -14.19
C LEU A 30 -14.04 -4.14 -13.70
N GLU A 31 -14.93 -4.97 -13.17
CA GLU A 31 -16.17 -4.52 -12.51
C GLU A 31 -15.89 -3.57 -11.33
N SER A 32 -14.76 -3.79 -10.64
CA SER A 32 -14.32 -2.99 -9.49
C SER A 32 -13.67 -1.65 -9.85
N ALA A 33 -13.83 -1.16 -11.08
CA ALA A 33 -13.17 0.07 -11.52
C ALA A 33 -13.52 1.32 -10.68
N ASN A 34 -14.77 1.40 -10.20
CA ASN A 34 -15.19 2.48 -9.29
C ASN A 34 -14.47 2.40 -7.94
N PHE A 35 -14.24 1.19 -7.43
CA PHE A 35 -13.53 0.94 -6.19
C PHE A 35 -12.05 1.31 -6.31
N LEU A 36 -11.40 0.91 -7.40
CA LEU A 36 -10.00 1.28 -7.68
C LEU A 36 -9.83 2.80 -7.76
N GLY A 37 -10.70 3.49 -8.51
CA GLY A 37 -10.67 4.96 -8.58
C GLY A 37 -10.86 5.61 -7.19
N ALA A 38 -11.77 5.08 -6.36
CA ALA A 38 -11.97 5.58 -5.00
C ALA A 38 -10.74 5.36 -4.10
N ILE A 39 -10.08 4.21 -4.19
CA ILE A 39 -8.81 3.95 -3.48
C ILE A 39 -7.73 4.94 -3.93
N THR A 40 -7.57 5.15 -5.23
CA THR A 40 -6.60 6.11 -5.77
C THR A 40 -6.83 7.50 -5.20
N TRP A 41 -8.08 7.96 -5.16
CA TRP A 41 -8.43 9.25 -4.60
C TRP A 41 -8.06 9.35 -3.12
N TRP A 42 -8.46 8.34 -2.32
CA TRP A 42 -8.16 8.29 -0.89
C TRP A 42 -6.66 8.29 -0.61
N ALA A 43 -5.89 7.51 -1.38
CA ALA A 43 -4.44 7.47 -1.24
C ALA A 43 -3.84 8.87 -1.47
N ILE A 44 -4.18 9.53 -2.58
CA ILE A 44 -3.63 10.84 -2.92
C ILE A 44 -4.01 11.88 -1.87
N ILE A 45 -5.26 11.89 -1.40
CA ILE A 45 -5.72 12.83 -0.37
C ILE A 45 -4.99 12.62 0.95
N VAL A 46 -4.90 11.37 1.45
CA VAL A 46 -4.23 11.06 2.72
C VAL A 46 -2.76 11.47 2.67
N PHE A 47 -2.04 11.12 1.59
CA PHE A 47 -0.63 11.48 1.44
C PHE A 47 -0.44 12.98 1.22
N GLY A 48 -1.31 13.64 0.45
CA GLY A 48 -1.22 15.06 0.18
C GLY A 48 -1.49 15.92 1.41
N VAL A 49 -2.51 15.57 2.21
CA VAL A 49 -2.76 16.22 3.51
C VAL A 49 -1.60 15.98 4.46
N SER A 50 -1.10 14.74 4.55
CA SER A 50 0.06 14.43 5.40
C SER A 50 1.30 15.23 4.98
N GLY A 51 1.57 15.34 3.67
CA GLY A 51 2.65 16.14 3.12
C GLY A 51 2.50 17.64 3.42
N ALA A 52 1.27 18.16 3.33
CA ALA A 52 0.98 19.54 3.71
C ALA A 52 1.23 19.79 5.21
N LEU A 53 0.81 18.87 6.10
CA LEU A 53 1.07 18.95 7.53
C LEU A 53 2.57 18.92 7.85
N LEU A 54 3.32 18.04 7.18
CA LEU A 54 4.78 17.97 7.30
C LEU A 54 5.45 19.26 6.85
N GLN A 55 4.98 19.85 5.75
CA GLN A 55 5.48 21.12 5.24
C GLN A 55 5.19 22.30 6.19
N LEU A 56 4.07 22.26 6.91
CA LEU A 56 3.71 23.25 7.92
C LEU A 56 4.50 23.06 9.23
N GLY A 57 5.23 21.96 9.39
CA GLY A 57 5.94 21.64 10.62
C GLY A 57 5.03 21.21 11.78
N ILE A 58 3.76 20.88 11.49
CA ILE A 58 2.78 20.53 12.52
C ILE A 58 2.89 19.05 12.84
N ALA A 59 3.16 18.72 14.11
CA ALA A 59 3.19 17.36 14.64
C ALA A 59 3.95 16.37 13.74
N THR A 60 5.09 16.81 13.18
CA THR A 60 5.80 16.07 12.13
C THR A 60 6.20 14.66 12.55
N ALA A 61 6.70 14.51 13.78
CA ALA A 61 7.04 13.22 14.36
C ALA A 61 5.83 12.30 14.48
N LEU A 62 4.65 12.83 14.83
CA LEU A 62 3.42 12.05 14.92
C LEU A 62 2.96 11.58 13.54
N VAL A 63 2.96 12.47 12.55
CA VAL A 63 2.59 12.13 11.16
C VAL A 63 3.53 11.08 10.59
N GLN A 64 4.85 11.25 10.77
CA GLN A 64 5.84 10.27 10.33
C GLN A 64 5.64 8.91 11.03
N ALA A 65 5.49 8.90 12.36
CA ALA A 65 5.26 7.68 13.12
C ALA A 65 3.99 6.95 12.67
N PHE A 66 2.89 7.67 12.41
CA PHE A 66 1.66 7.11 11.90
C PHE A 66 1.86 6.45 10.53
N ILE A 67 2.50 7.15 9.59
CA ILE A 67 2.82 6.61 8.27
C ILE A 67 3.66 5.34 8.40
N THR A 68 4.74 5.39 9.19
CA THR A 68 5.60 4.23 9.45
C THR A 68 4.81 3.07 10.04
N ALA A 69 3.93 3.30 11.01
CA ALA A 69 3.12 2.27 11.65
C ALA A 69 2.15 1.60 10.67
N VAL A 70 1.49 2.38 9.80
CA VAL A 70 0.58 1.84 8.76
C VAL A 70 1.35 0.94 7.80
N PHE A 71 2.49 1.40 7.27
CA PHE A 71 3.30 0.59 6.38
C PHE A 71 3.93 -0.63 7.06
N ALA A 72 4.34 -0.50 8.32
CA ALA A 72 4.83 -1.62 9.12
C ALA A 72 3.73 -2.68 9.29
N MET A 73 2.49 -2.28 9.55
CA MET A 73 1.35 -3.20 9.62
C MET A 73 1.15 -3.96 8.30
N PHE A 74 1.17 -3.27 7.16
CA PHE A 74 1.05 -3.93 5.85
C PHE A 74 2.23 -4.86 5.55
N ALA A 75 3.45 -4.45 5.87
CA ALA A 75 4.64 -5.28 5.70
C ALA A 75 4.57 -6.55 6.56
N LEU A 76 4.13 -6.43 7.81
CA LEU A 76 3.92 -7.56 8.71
C LEU A 76 2.81 -8.47 8.21
N ALA A 77 1.64 -7.91 7.87
CA ALA A 77 0.52 -8.69 7.36
C ALA A 77 0.88 -9.43 6.08
N GLY A 78 1.53 -8.75 5.12
CA GLY A 78 2.01 -9.34 3.88
C GLY A 78 3.10 -10.39 4.12
N GLY A 79 4.06 -10.12 5.01
CA GLY A 79 5.11 -11.07 5.38
C GLY A 79 4.57 -12.33 6.04
N ILE A 80 3.58 -12.19 6.92
CA ILE A 80 2.90 -13.32 7.58
C ILE A 80 2.08 -14.10 6.55
N ALA A 81 1.31 -13.42 5.69
CA ALA A 81 0.53 -14.07 4.64
C ALA A 81 1.43 -14.86 3.67
N PHE A 82 2.58 -14.29 3.27
CA PHE A 82 3.56 -14.96 2.43
C PHE A 82 4.25 -16.12 3.14
N GLY A 83 4.67 -15.93 4.40
CA GLY A 83 5.29 -16.97 5.22
C GLY A 83 4.36 -18.16 5.48
N MET A 84 3.08 -17.90 5.73
CA MET A 84 2.06 -18.94 5.85
C MET A 84 1.73 -19.59 4.50
N GLY A 85 1.68 -18.82 3.41
CA GLY A 85 1.41 -19.36 2.07
C GLY A 85 2.49 -20.31 1.54
N GLY A 86 3.75 -20.14 1.96
CA GLY A 86 4.86 -21.04 1.62
C GLY A 86 5.08 -22.20 2.60
N LYS A 87 4.30 -22.26 3.69
CA LYS A 87 4.52 -23.19 4.81
C LYS A 87 4.50 -24.65 4.39
N GLU A 88 3.46 -25.10 3.66
CA GLU A 88 3.36 -26.47 3.17
C GLU A 88 4.53 -26.83 2.24
N TYR A 89 4.93 -25.92 1.37
CA TYR A 89 6.03 -26.16 0.41
C TYR A 89 7.38 -26.29 1.12
N ALA A 90 7.66 -25.39 2.08
CA ALA A 90 8.83 -25.48 2.92
C ALA A 90 8.86 -26.80 3.72
N ALA A 91 7.73 -27.20 4.29
CA ALA A 91 7.61 -28.47 5.02
C ALA A 91 7.88 -29.69 4.12
N HIS A 92 7.44 -29.66 2.87
CA HIS A 92 7.71 -30.73 1.90
C HIS A 92 9.19 -30.84 1.55
N LEU A 93 9.88 -29.71 1.33
CA LEU A 93 11.32 -29.69 1.07
C LEU A 93 12.13 -30.20 2.26
N LEU A 94 11.77 -29.78 3.48
CA LEU A 94 12.39 -30.27 4.72
C LEU A 94 12.25 -31.78 4.89
N LYS A 95 11.07 -32.35 4.58
CA LYS A 95 10.86 -33.81 4.60
C LYS A 95 11.79 -34.52 3.62
N LYS A 96 11.84 -34.08 2.36
CA LYS A 96 12.72 -34.67 1.34
C LYS A 96 14.19 -34.63 1.75
N PHE A 97 14.64 -33.52 2.33
CA PHE A 97 16.01 -33.38 2.80
C PHE A 97 16.30 -34.34 3.97
N ARG A 98 15.40 -34.42 4.95
CA ARG A 98 15.53 -35.36 6.08
C ARG A 98 15.63 -36.80 5.57
N ASP A 99 14.72 -37.20 4.67
CA ASP A 99 14.68 -38.56 4.14
C ASP A 99 15.96 -38.91 3.35
N GLN A 100 16.62 -37.93 2.72
CA GLN A 100 17.93 -38.12 2.07
C GLN A 100 19.09 -38.27 3.06
N VAL A 101 19.04 -37.59 4.20
CA VAL A 101 20.11 -37.62 5.21
C VAL A 101 20.00 -38.86 6.11
N GLU A 102 18.78 -39.33 6.41
CA GLU A 102 18.52 -40.53 7.24
C GLU A 102 18.76 -41.87 6.53
N HIS A 103 19.02 -41.90 5.21
CA HIS A 103 19.40 -43.12 4.49
C HIS A 103 20.88 -43.53 4.70
N ARG A 104 21.33 -43.57 5.96
CA ARG A 104 22.61 -44.12 6.43
C ARG A 104 22.37 -45.15 7.52
#